data_AF-A3D641-F1
#
_entry.id   AF-A3D641-F1
#
_cell.length_a   1.000
_cell.length_b   1.000
_cell.length_c   1.000
_cell.angle_alpha   90.00
_cell.angle_beta   90.00
_cell.angle_gamma   90.00
#
_symmetry.space_group_name_H-M   'P 1'
#
loop_
_entity.id
_entity.type
_entity.pdbx_description
1 polymer ?
#
loop_
_entity_poly.entity_id
_entity_poly.type
_entity_poly.pdbx_seq_one_letter_code
_entity_poly.pdbx_strand_id
1 'polypeptide(L)'
;MLSDITDTHQRSFLQEAVDCYEIGAKRASIVLAWILTMNHLYQYIYKYKKNEFDAVLLANTDKRVKISKLTSIDDFTEIPEGKFIEFCRTAKLITNDVRKILEEKLGTRNSSAHPSGISISELKATEFIQDLIENVVLKYKI
;
A
#
# COMPACT_ATOMS: atom_id res chain seq x y z
N MET A 1 -17.27 -1.73 4.99
CA MET A 1 -15.95 -1.78 4.33
C MET A 1 -16.04 -1.37 2.86
N LEU A 2 -16.70 -2.15 1.98
CA LEU A 2 -16.84 -1.79 0.56
C LEU A 2 -17.67 -0.52 0.30
N SER A 3 -18.75 -0.32 1.06
CA SER A 3 -19.61 0.87 1.00
C SER A 3 -18.90 2.17 1.36
N ASP A 4 -17.82 2.07 2.13
CA ASP A 4 -17.14 3.22 2.75
C ASP A 4 -16.07 3.80 1.80
N ILE A 5 -15.70 3.04 0.75
CA ILE A 5 -14.82 3.48 -0.32
C ILE A 5 -15.67 4.11 -1.42
N THR A 6 -15.63 5.43 -1.54
CA THR A 6 -16.43 6.19 -2.52
C THR A 6 -15.87 6.17 -3.93
N ASP A 7 -14.56 5.93 -4.07
CA ASP A 7 -13.90 5.84 -5.37
C ASP A 7 -14.17 4.48 -6.03
N THR A 8 -14.74 4.51 -7.24
CA THR A 8 -15.19 3.31 -7.97
C THR A 8 -14.03 2.39 -8.34
N HIS A 9 -12.85 2.93 -8.63
CA HIS A 9 -11.66 2.16 -9.02
C HIS A 9 -10.99 1.50 -7.81
N GLN A 10 -10.97 2.19 -6.67
CA GLN A 10 -10.56 1.57 -5.39
C GLN A 10 -11.55 0.48 -4.96
N ARG A 11 -12.84 0.69 -5.21
CA ARG A 11 -13.87 -0.30 -4.92
C ARG A 11 -13.71 -1.56 -5.78
N SER A 12 -13.35 -1.44 -7.07
CA SER A 12 -13.10 -2.62 -7.90
C SER A 12 -11.91 -3.44 -7.41
N PHE A 13 -10.81 -2.81 -7.01
CA PHE A 13 -9.69 -3.54 -6.41
C PHE A 13 -10.05 -4.25 -5.10
N LEU A 14 -10.82 -3.59 -4.23
CA LEU A 14 -11.29 -4.23 -3.00
C LEU A 14 -12.22 -5.40 -3.30
N GLN A 15 -13.11 -5.25 -4.29
CA GLN A 15 -14.02 -6.31 -4.69
C GLN A 15 -13.25 -7.54 -5.20
N GLU A 16 -12.26 -7.38 -6.07
CA GLU A 16 -11.43 -8.49 -6.53
C GLU A 16 -10.69 -9.19 -5.38
N ALA A 17 -10.22 -8.41 -4.39
CA ALA A 17 -9.59 -8.98 -3.20
C ALA A 17 -10.57 -9.81 -2.35
N VAL A 18 -11.82 -9.36 -2.23
CA VAL A 18 -12.90 -10.08 -1.54
C VAL A 18 -13.31 -11.33 -2.32
N ASP A 19 -13.48 -11.24 -3.63
CA ASP A 19 -13.84 -12.38 -4.48
C ASP A 19 -12.78 -13.49 -4.36
N CYS A 20 -11.49 -13.13 -4.37
CA CYS A 20 -10.40 -14.07 -4.12
C CYS A 20 -10.47 -14.69 -2.72
N TYR A 21 -10.84 -13.92 -1.70
CA TYR A 21 -10.98 -14.42 -0.34
C TYR A 21 -12.11 -15.45 -0.25
N GLU A 22 -13.28 -15.15 -0.82
CA GLU A 22 -14.49 -15.99 -0.75
C GLU A 22 -14.31 -17.35 -1.42
N ILE A 23 -13.52 -17.44 -2.50
CA ILE A 23 -13.18 -18.71 -3.15
C ILE A 23 -11.99 -19.44 -2.51
N GLY A 24 -11.43 -18.91 -1.42
CA GLY A 24 -10.30 -19.51 -0.71
C GLY A 24 -8.91 -19.17 -1.29
N ALA A 25 -8.81 -18.30 -2.29
CA ALA A 25 -7.56 -17.80 -2.87
C ALA A 25 -6.89 -16.72 -1.99
N LYS A 26 -6.59 -17.08 -0.73
CA LYS A 26 -6.14 -16.18 0.34
C LYS A 26 -4.87 -15.39 0.00
N ARG A 27 -3.92 -16.02 -0.69
CA ARG A 27 -2.68 -15.37 -1.13
C ARG A 27 -2.94 -14.28 -2.17
N ALA A 28 -3.84 -14.52 -3.11
CA ALA A 28 -4.24 -13.53 -4.11
C ALA A 28 -4.98 -12.36 -3.46
N SER A 29 -5.88 -12.64 -2.51
CA SER A 29 -6.57 -11.62 -1.73
C SER A 29 -5.60 -10.66 -1.01
N ILE A 30 -4.56 -11.20 -0.35
CA ILE A 30 -3.49 -10.39 0.27
C ILE A 30 -2.79 -9.50 -0.76
N VAL A 31 -2.42 -10.03 -1.92
CA VAL A 31 -1.73 -9.28 -2.96
C VAL A 31 -2.61 -8.14 -3.50
N LEU A 32 -3.89 -8.41 -3.76
CA LEU A 32 -4.83 -7.41 -4.28
C LEU A 32 -5.14 -6.31 -3.25
N ALA A 33 -5.33 -6.67 -1.98
CA ALA A 33 -5.52 -5.69 -0.90
C ALA A 33 -4.29 -4.78 -0.72
N TRP A 34 -3.09 -5.33 -0.91
CA TRP A 34 -1.86 -4.55 -0.92
C TRP A 34 -1.78 -3.59 -2.11
N ILE A 35 -2.13 -4.05 -3.32
CA ILE A 35 -2.16 -3.22 -4.53
C ILE A 35 -3.11 -2.02 -4.34
N LEU A 36 -4.32 -2.27 -3.83
CA LEU A 36 -5.28 -1.21 -3.48
C LEU A 36 -4.64 -0.18 -2.54
N THR A 37 -4.01 -0.64 -1.47
CA THR A 37 -3.41 0.22 -0.44
C THR A 37 -2.32 1.10 -1.02
N MET A 38 -1.41 0.53 -1.81
CA MET A 38 -0.30 1.28 -2.42
C MET A 38 -0.82 2.30 -3.43
N ASN A 39 -1.72 1.88 -4.32
CA ASN A 39 -2.34 2.79 -5.28
C ASN A 39 -3.08 3.94 -4.56
N HIS A 40 -3.81 3.65 -3.48
CA HIS A 40 -4.46 4.67 -2.68
C HIS A 40 -3.44 5.68 -2.11
N LEU A 41 -2.35 5.22 -1.50
CA LEU A 41 -1.31 6.13 -0.99
C LEU A 41 -0.65 6.95 -2.11
N TYR A 42 -0.39 6.35 -3.28
CA TYR A 42 0.15 7.07 -4.43
C TYR A 42 -0.76 8.21 -4.87
N GLN A 43 -2.06 7.94 -5.01
CA GLN A 43 -3.08 8.94 -5.37
C GLN A 43 -3.19 10.04 -4.32
N TYR A 44 -3.26 9.68 -3.04
CA TYR A 44 -3.32 10.64 -1.93
C TYR A 44 -2.09 11.56 -1.91
N ILE A 45 -0.89 10.98 -2.03
CA ILE A 45 0.35 11.75 -2.01
C ILE A 45 0.45 12.65 -3.24
N TYR A 46 0.21 12.12 -4.43
CA TYR A 46 0.30 12.90 -5.66
C TYR A 46 -0.67 14.08 -5.67
N LYS A 47 -1.89 13.88 -5.16
CA LYS A 47 -2.94 14.91 -5.12
C LYS A 47 -2.74 15.94 -4.02
N TYR A 48 -2.30 15.54 -2.82
CA TYR A 48 -2.34 16.41 -1.63
C TYR A 48 -1.01 16.64 -0.92
N LYS A 49 0.00 15.78 -1.13
CA LYS A 49 1.26 15.77 -0.36
C LYS A 49 2.51 15.71 -1.22
N LYS A 50 2.37 16.09 -2.49
CA LYS A 50 3.42 15.95 -3.50
C LYS A 50 4.67 16.74 -3.12
N ASN A 51 4.51 17.97 -2.65
CA ASN A 51 5.64 18.84 -2.33
C ASN A 51 6.46 18.30 -1.15
N GLU A 52 5.79 17.80 -0.10
CA GLU A 52 6.42 17.19 1.05
C GLU A 52 7.17 15.90 0.68
N PHE A 53 6.59 15.09 -0.23
CA PHE A 53 7.23 13.87 -0.72
C PHE A 53 8.43 14.18 -1.64
N ASP A 54 8.30 15.15 -2.56
CA ASP A 54 9.37 15.58 -3.46
C ASP A 54 10.59 16.11 -2.69
N ALA A 55 10.37 16.80 -1.57
CA ALA A 55 11.46 17.26 -0.70
C ALA A 55 12.30 16.08 -0.15
N VAL A 56 11.65 14.95 0.18
CA VAL A 56 12.35 13.74 0.64
C VAL A 56 13.03 13.01 -0.51
N LEU A 57 12.40 12.93 -1.69
CA LEU A 57 13.02 12.36 -2.89
C LEU A 57 14.28 13.13 -3.28
N LEU A 58 14.24 14.45 -3.27
CA LEU A 58 15.38 15.30 -3.62
C LEU A 58 16.56 15.11 -2.65
N ALA A 59 16.27 14.89 -1.37
CA ALA A 59 17.29 14.66 -0.34
C ALA A 59 17.77 13.20 -0.27
N ASN A 60 17.13 12.27 -0.98
CA ASN A 60 17.46 10.85 -0.92
C ASN A 60 18.82 10.56 -1.57
N THR A 61 19.61 9.73 -0.89
CA THR A 61 20.94 9.29 -1.36
C THR A 61 20.97 7.81 -1.77
N ASP A 62 19.86 7.07 -1.59
CA ASP A 62 19.75 5.67 -2.01
C ASP A 62 19.71 5.58 -3.54
N LYS A 63 20.78 5.04 -4.13
CA LYS A 63 20.96 4.90 -5.58
C LYS A 63 19.95 3.99 -6.26
N ARG A 64 19.17 3.20 -5.51
CA ARG A 64 18.09 2.38 -6.06
C ARG A 64 16.91 3.23 -6.52
N VAL A 65 16.74 4.42 -5.95
CA VAL A 65 15.71 5.39 -6.35
C VAL A 65 16.35 6.40 -7.29
N LYS A 66 15.98 6.36 -8.57
CA LYS A 66 16.62 7.16 -9.62
C LYS A 66 15.93 8.50 -9.88
N ILE A 67 14.74 8.68 -9.33
CA ILE A 67 13.94 9.91 -9.47
C ILE A 67 14.19 10.86 -8.30
N SER A 68 14.19 12.17 -8.58
CA SER A 68 14.37 13.22 -7.58
C SER A 68 13.11 14.04 -7.30
N LYS A 69 12.06 13.82 -8.09
CA LYS A 69 10.72 14.39 -7.92
C LYS A 69 9.70 13.54 -8.67
N LEU A 70 8.45 13.62 -8.26
CA LEU A 70 7.32 13.05 -8.98
C LEU A 70 6.91 13.98 -10.13
N THR A 71 6.63 13.39 -11.28
CA THR A 71 6.07 14.03 -12.49
C THR A 71 4.77 13.35 -12.89
N SER A 72 4.65 12.05 -12.65
CA SER A 72 3.46 11.26 -12.86
C SER A 72 3.19 10.35 -11.65
N ILE A 73 2.04 9.67 -11.64
CA ILE A 73 1.74 8.64 -10.63
C ILE A 73 2.57 7.38 -10.87
N ASP A 74 2.91 7.07 -12.13
CA ASP A 74 3.71 5.89 -12.46
C ASP A 74 5.13 5.98 -11.90
N ASP A 75 5.62 7.19 -11.61
CA ASP A 75 6.94 7.41 -11.01
C ASP A 75 7.09 6.73 -9.63
N PHE A 76 5.99 6.44 -8.91
CA PHE A 76 6.06 5.68 -7.67
C PHE A 76 6.57 4.24 -7.88
N THR A 77 6.40 3.67 -9.08
CA THR A 77 6.86 2.31 -9.41
C THR A 77 8.40 2.21 -9.48
N GLU A 78 9.09 3.34 -9.63
CA GLU A 78 10.56 3.44 -9.59
C GLU A 78 11.12 3.44 -8.16
N ILE A 79 10.26 3.39 -7.15
CA ILE A 79 10.63 3.40 -5.74
C ILE A 79 10.34 2.02 -5.13
N PRO A 80 11.36 1.32 -4.59
CA PRO A 80 11.11 0.10 -3.82
C PRO A 80 10.14 0.37 -2.67
N GLU A 81 9.13 -0.47 -2.47
CA GLU A 81 8.03 -0.17 -1.54
C GLU A 81 8.47 0.05 -0.09
N GLY A 82 9.50 -0.68 0.36
CA GLY A 82 10.11 -0.43 1.67
C GLY A 82 10.69 0.99 1.79
N LYS A 83 11.34 1.49 0.73
CA LYS A 83 11.84 2.87 0.66
C LYS A 83 10.69 3.87 0.54
N PHE A 84 9.64 3.55 -0.21
CA PHE A 84 8.44 4.38 -0.28
C PHE A 84 7.81 4.59 1.11
N ILE A 85 7.64 3.53 1.89
CA ILE A 85 7.08 3.60 3.26
C ILE A 85 7.99 4.45 4.17
N GLU A 86 9.32 4.28 4.06
CA GLU A 86 10.30 5.10 4.77
C GLU A 86 10.16 6.58 4.40
N PHE A 87 10.06 6.91 3.10
CA PHE A 87 9.89 8.29 2.64
C PHE A 87 8.58 8.90 3.14
N CYS A 88 7.48 8.15 3.12
CA CYS A 88 6.21 8.59 3.70
C CYS A 88 6.36 8.97 5.18
N ARG A 89 7.13 8.18 5.95
CA ARG A 89 7.40 8.49 7.35
C ARG A 89 8.27 9.74 7.50
N THR A 90 9.35 9.85 6.73
CA THR A 90 10.32 10.96 6.76
C THR A 90 9.64 12.28 6.41
N ALA A 91 8.76 12.28 5.40
CA ALA A 91 7.93 13.42 5.02
C ALA A 91 6.77 13.69 6.00
N LYS A 92 6.62 12.87 7.06
CA LYS A 92 5.53 12.94 8.05
C LYS A 92 4.13 12.82 7.43
N LEU A 93 4.01 12.11 6.31
CA LEU A 93 2.73 11.86 5.61
C LEU A 93 1.91 10.79 6.32
N ILE A 94 2.61 9.86 6.97
CA ILE A 94 2.04 8.80 7.79
C ILE A 94 2.60 8.83 9.20
N THR A 95 1.79 8.38 10.16
CA THR A 95 2.23 8.18 11.55
C THR A 95 3.23 7.02 11.67
N ASN A 96 3.97 6.96 12.79
CA ASN A 96 4.89 5.84 13.03
C ASN A 96 4.17 4.50 13.14
N ASP A 97 2.95 4.47 13.66
CA ASP A 97 2.20 3.21 13.81
C ASP A 97 1.69 2.72 12.47
N VAL A 98 1.22 3.63 11.60
CA VAL A 98 0.88 3.27 10.21
C VAL A 98 2.11 2.77 9.45
N ARG A 99 3.29 3.37 9.65
CA ARG A 99 4.54 2.85 9.09
C ARG A 99 4.79 1.40 9.51
N LYS A 100 4.67 1.09 10.81
CA LYS A 100 4.87 -0.27 11.33
C LYS A 100 3.88 -1.27 10.72
N ILE A 101 2.60 -0.89 10.62
CA ILE A 101 1.57 -1.70 9.96
C ILE A 101 1.98 -1.99 8.52
N LEU A 102 2.33 -0.96 7.74
CA LEU A 102 2.72 -1.13 6.33
C LEU A 102 3.97 -2.01 6.17
N GLU A 103 4.98 -1.87 7.04
CA GLU A 103 6.18 -2.71 7.01
C GLU A 103 5.87 -4.18 7.31
N GLU A 104 5.04 -4.45 8.31
CA GLU A 104 4.59 -5.82 8.63
C GLU A 104 3.79 -6.43 7.47
N LYS A 105 2.85 -5.66 6.91
CA LYS A 105 2.01 -6.13 5.80
C LYS A 105 2.83 -6.31 4.51
N LEU A 106 3.83 -5.47 4.25
CA LEU A 106 4.76 -5.68 3.13
C LEU A 106 5.46 -7.04 3.24
N GLY A 107 5.93 -7.41 4.43
CA GLY A 107 6.52 -8.73 4.68
C GLY A 107 5.54 -9.88 4.37
N THR A 108 4.32 -9.77 4.90
CA THR A 108 3.26 -10.77 4.67
C THR A 108 2.89 -10.90 3.18
N ARG A 109 2.79 -9.76 2.48
CA ARG A 109 2.55 -9.74 1.03
C ARG A 109 3.68 -10.39 0.26
N ASN A 110 4.93 -10.08 0.60
CA ASN A 110 6.10 -10.65 -0.08
C ASN A 110 6.09 -12.19 0.03
N SER A 111 5.84 -12.74 1.22
CA SER A 111 5.71 -14.18 1.37
C SER A 111 4.54 -14.77 0.58
N SER A 112 3.43 -14.04 0.47
CA SER A 112 2.24 -14.44 -0.28
C SER A 112 2.43 -14.36 -1.81
N ALA A 113 3.33 -13.51 -2.30
CA ALA A 113 3.63 -13.33 -3.72
C ALA A 113 4.76 -14.26 -4.25
N HIS A 114 5.58 -14.84 -3.37
CA HIS A 114 6.65 -15.77 -3.74
C HIS A 114 6.27 -17.23 -3.51
N PRO A 115 6.82 -18.22 -4.22
CA PRO A 115 6.55 -19.65 -4.01
C PRO A 115 7.16 -20.18 -2.70
N SER A 116 6.74 -19.60 -1.58
CA SER A 116 7.10 -20.03 -0.24
C SER A 116 6.17 -21.16 0.21
N GLY A 117 6.65 -21.99 1.14
CA GLY A 117 5.87 -23.08 1.74
C GLY A 117 4.91 -22.62 2.84
N ILE A 118 4.65 -21.32 3.00
CA ILE A 118 3.76 -20.84 4.05
C ILE A 118 2.29 -21.08 3.67
N SER A 119 1.49 -21.41 4.66
CA SER A 119 0.03 -21.44 4.54
C SER A 119 -0.57 -20.17 5.12
N ILE A 120 -1.47 -19.54 4.38
CA ILE A 120 -2.22 -18.36 4.83
C ILE A 120 -3.58 -18.82 5.33
N SER A 121 -3.88 -18.55 6.61
CA SER A 121 -5.20 -18.82 7.19
C SER A 121 -6.23 -17.75 6.80
N GLU A 122 -7.52 -18.08 6.95
CA GLU A 122 -8.61 -17.09 6.78
C GLU A 122 -8.47 -15.92 7.74
N LEU A 123 -8.12 -16.21 9.01
CA LEU A 123 -7.89 -15.19 10.01
C LEU A 123 -6.77 -14.23 9.58
N LYS A 124 -5.66 -14.75 9.05
CA LYS A 124 -4.54 -13.90 8.62
C LYS A 124 -4.90 -13.04 7.41
N ALA A 125 -5.64 -13.59 6.44
CA ALA A 125 -6.10 -12.82 5.29
C ALA A 125 -7.11 -11.73 5.70
N THR A 126 -8.06 -12.06 6.57
CA THR A 126 -9.06 -11.10 7.09
C THR A 126 -8.37 -9.96 7.84
N GLU A 127 -7.47 -10.30 8.76
CA GLU A 127 -6.68 -9.34 9.54
C GLU A 127 -5.85 -8.42 8.66
N PHE A 128 -5.19 -8.99 7.63
CA PHE A 128 -4.42 -8.23 6.66
C PHE A 128 -5.28 -7.19 5.92
N ILE A 129 -6.45 -7.60 5.40
CA ILE A 129 -7.34 -6.72 4.65
C ILE A 129 -7.88 -5.63 5.57
N GLN A 130 -8.38 -6.01 6.75
CA GLN A 130 -9.00 -5.07 7.68
C GLN A 130 -8.03 -3.98 8.14
N ASP A 131 -6.80 -4.37 8.53
CA ASP A 131 -5.77 -3.42 8.96
C ASP A 131 -5.47 -2.38 7.88
N LEU A 132 -5.31 -2.81 6.63
CA LEU A 132 -4.99 -1.91 5.53
C LEU A 132 -6.15 -0.98 5.19
N ILE A 133 -7.38 -1.50 5.16
CA ILE A 133 -8.54 -0.66 4.85
C ILE A 133 -8.78 0.38 5.95
N GLU A 134 -8.80 -0.04 7.21
CA GLU A 134 -9.11 0.86 8.33
C GLU A 134 -7.99 1.86 8.60
N ASN A 135 -6.74 1.42 8.61
CA ASN A 135 -5.61 2.25 9.03
C ASN A 135 -4.94 3.02 7.89
N VAL A 136 -5.29 2.72 6.64
CA VAL A 136 -4.73 3.39 5.46
C VAL A 136 -5.84 3.94 4.58
N VAL A 137 -6.63 3.09 3.92
CA VAL A 137 -7.56 3.52 2.86
C VAL A 137 -8.65 4.46 3.39
N LEU A 138 -9.26 4.15 4.53
CA LEU A 138 -10.28 5.01 5.14
C LEU A 138 -9.67 6.21 5.89
N LYS A 139 -8.39 6.11 6.28
CA LYS A 139 -7.68 7.12 7.06
C LYS A 139 -7.16 8.28 6.20
N TYR A 140 -6.66 8.02 4.99
CA TYR A 140 -6.04 9.01 4.11
C TYR A 140 -6.94 9.39 2.91
N LYS A 141 -8.03 10.09 3.20
CA LYS A 141 -9.09 10.37 2.20
C LYS A 141 -8.59 11.13 0.97
N ILE A 142 -9.08 10.72 -0.20
CA ILE A 142 -8.75 11.32 -1.52
C ILE A 142 -9.89 12.17 -2.06
#